data_AF-A0A2E6TXK5-F1
#
_entry.id   AF-A0A2E6TXK5-F1
#
_cell.length_a   1.000
_cell.length_b   1.000
_cell.length_c   1.000
_cell.angle_alpha   90.00
_cell.angle_beta   90.00
_cell.angle_gamma   90.00
#
_symmetry.space_group_name_H-M   'P 1'
#
loop_
_entity.id
_entity.type
_entity.pdbx_description
1 polymer ?
#
loop_
_entity_poly.entity_id
_entity_poly.type
_entity_poly.pdbx_seq_one_letter_code
_entity_poly.pdbx_strand_id
1 'polypeptide(L)'
;MASSYAFCESQLGICLTGDCALDSLGRARSEMTAFLQLLSTDFDGTLHSDYEWPAVPEVLQGRLKELQAIGAKWCINTGRDYISLMEGMARAELKVQPDFLVTVEREIYLREGNEFVPHSDWNNLCESEQEQVFGRVRPALPELIEWIRDRFDAEVYEDAFSPFCLIAKDNEDCDAIHAQADAFLSDWPDLDFVRNDIYARLSHTAFNKGSALGEVARLSGVNSSVTLAAGDHLNDLPMLDPRYAKWTVTQHNAVEKVKAHVKSHGGFVSQQPCGAGLLEGIDWAMNELKSARSLD
;
A
#
# COMPACT_ATOMS: atom_id res chain seq x y z
N MET A 1 -27.68 23.29 81.63
CA MET A 1 -26.27 23.00 81.30
C MET A 1 -25.99 23.57 79.92
N ALA A 2 -24.85 24.27 79.81
CA ALA A 2 -24.07 24.71 78.63
C ALA A 2 -24.19 23.82 77.37
N SER A 3 -23.85 24.18 76.12
CA SER A 3 -23.32 25.38 75.43
C SER A 3 -23.07 24.99 73.94
N SER A 4 -23.11 25.97 73.02
CA SER A 4 -22.20 26.19 71.86
C SER A 4 -22.15 25.27 70.59
N TYR A 5 -22.36 25.92 69.41
CA TYR A 5 -21.65 25.89 68.08
C TYR A 5 -21.16 24.53 67.47
N ALA A 6 -21.14 24.25 66.15
CA ALA A 6 -20.83 25.06 64.97
C ALA A 6 -21.26 24.38 63.63
N PHE A 7 -21.29 25.20 62.57
CA PHE A 7 -21.42 24.96 61.12
C PHE A 7 -20.32 24.08 60.48
N CYS A 8 -20.62 23.38 59.37
CA CYS A 8 -19.82 23.44 58.13
C CYS A 8 -20.58 22.81 56.92
N GLU A 9 -20.67 23.56 55.81
CA GLU A 9 -21.22 23.17 54.51
C GLU A 9 -20.26 22.27 53.69
N SER A 10 -20.80 21.48 52.76
CA SER A 10 -20.29 21.46 51.38
C SER A 10 -21.29 20.82 50.42
N GLN A 11 -21.85 21.65 49.55
CA GLN A 11 -22.38 21.26 48.24
C GLN A 11 -21.21 20.88 47.32
N LEU A 12 -21.44 19.94 46.40
CA LEU A 12 -20.95 20.02 45.02
C LEU A 12 -21.80 19.07 44.16
N GLY A 13 -22.76 19.66 43.46
CA GLY A 13 -23.45 19.02 42.35
C GLY A 13 -22.55 19.01 41.12
N ILE A 14 -22.61 17.94 40.34
CA ILE A 14 -22.10 17.93 38.97
C ILE A 14 -23.27 17.55 38.06
N CYS A 15 -23.79 18.56 37.38
CA CYS A 15 -24.66 18.42 36.22
C CYS A 15 -23.74 18.04 35.04
N LEU A 16 -23.84 16.81 34.54
CA LEU A 16 -23.14 16.39 33.31
C LEU A 16 -23.94 16.86 32.10
N THR A 17 -23.47 17.93 31.45
CA THR A 17 -23.95 18.37 30.14
C THR A 17 -23.37 17.47 29.06
N GLY A 18 -24.22 16.76 28.31
CA GLY A 18 -23.87 15.80 27.26
C GLY A 18 -23.23 16.40 25.99
N ASP A 19 -23.16 17.73 25.88
CA ASP A 19 -22.67 18.40 24.66
C ASP A 19 -21.13 18.46 24.55
N CYS A 20 -20.37 18.59 25.65
CA CYS A 20 -18.91 18.71 25.59
C CYS A 20 -18.18 17.41 25.17
N ALA A 21 -18.77 16.24 25.44
CA ALA A 21 -18.17 14.95 25.08
C ALA A 21 -18.29 14.67 23.57
N LEU A 22 -19.40 15.06 22.95
CA LEU A 22 -19.61 14.95 21.50
C LEU A 22 -18.75 15.96 20.73
N ASP A 23 -18.59 17.15 21.28
CA ASP A 23 -17.80 18.23 20.67
C ASP A 23 -16.28 17.95 20.75
N SER A 24 -15.80 17.31 21.82
CA SER A 24 -14.40 16.85 21.93
C SER A 24 -14.08 15.64 21.06
N LEU A 25 -15.01 14.68 20.92
CA LEU A 25 -14.89 13.58 19.95
C LEU A 25 -14.96 14.08 18.50
N GLY A 26 -15.80 15.09 18.23
CA GLY A 26 -15.89 15.78 16.95
C GLY A 26 -14.62 16.55 16.60
N ARG A 27 -14.04 17.28 17.55
CA ARG A 27 -12.74 17.95 17.40
C ARG A 27 -11.60 16.95 17.19
N ALA A 28 -11.51 15.90 18.01
CA ALA A 28 -10.48 14.87 17.86
C ALA A 28 -10.60 14.11 16.53
N ARG A 29 -11.83 13.81 16.07
CA ARG A 29 -12.07 13.27 14.72
C ARG A 29 -11.70 14.27 13.62
N SER A 30 -12.04 15.55 13.77
CA SER A 30 -11.71 16.60 12.80
C SER A 30 -10.20 16.86 12.72
N GLU A 31 -9.49 16.78 13.86
CA GLU A 31 -8.05 16.89 13.96
C GLU A 31 -7.37 15.67 13.35
N MET A 32 -7.88 14.45 13.58
CA MET A 32 -7.42 13.22 12.90
C MET A 32 -7.62 13.30 11.39
N THR A 33 -8.77 13.74 10.90
CA THR A 33 -9.03 13.87 9.44
C THR A 33 -8.15 14.89 8.71
N ALA A 34 -7.39 15.70 9.46
CA ALA A 34 -6.70 16.85 8.91
C ALA A 34 -5.24 16.57 8.50
N PHE A 35 -4.70 15.38 8.79
CA PHE A 35 -3.34 14.95 8.37
C PHE A 35 -3.37 13.58 7.68
N LEU A 36 -2.28 13.22 7.00
CA LEU A 36 -2.12 11.88 6.43
C LEU A 36 -2.12 10.84 7.56
N GLN A 37 -3.07 9.91 7.52
CA GLN A 37 -3.20 8.87 8.56
C GLN A 37 -2.71 7.50 8.09
N LEU A 38 -2.63 7.25 6.79
CA LEU A 38 -2.09 6.01 6.24
C LEU A 38 -1.25 6.30 5.00
N LEU A 39 -0.08 5.68 4.94
CA LEU A 39 0.81 5.67 3.79
C LEU A 39 0.97 4.24 3.32
N SER A 40 0.79 3.99 2.03
CA SER A 40 1.09 2.72 1.36
C SER A 40 2.11 2.97 0.27
N THR A 41 3.27 2.34 0.37
CA THR A 41 4.37 2.56 -0.57
C THR A 41 4.78 1.23 -1.17
N ASP A 42 4.93 1.18 -2.49
CA ASP A 42 5.74 0.10 -3.06
C ASP A 42 7.19 0.17 -2.55
N PHE A 43 7.91 -0.94 -2.69
CA PHE A 43 9.29 -1.07 -2.26
C PHE A 43 10.27 -0.68 -3.37
N ASP A 44 10.46 -1.53 -4.38
CA ASP A 44 11.50 -1.38 -5.39
C ASP A 44 11.17 -0.29 -6.41
N GLY A 45 12.08 0.64 -6.66
CA GLY A 45 11.81 1.77 -7.57
C GLY A 45 10.93 2.88 -6.95
N THR A 46 10.35 2.64 -5.78
CA THR A 46 9.49 3.59 -5.06
C THR A 46 10.11 4.05 -3.74
N LEU A 47 10.26 3.15 -2.77
CA LEU A 47 10.92 3.43 -1.49
C LEU A 47 12.44 3.25 -1.59
N HIS A 48 12.83 2.21 -2.32
CA HIS A 48 14.16 1.61 -2.36
C HIS A 48 14.77 1.67 -3.76
N SER A 49 16.09 1.86 -3.82
CA SER A 49 16.88 1.76 -5.04
C SER A 49 18.21 1.04 -4.78
N ASP A 50 18.49 -0.02 -5.54
CA ASP A 50 19.80 -0.68 -5.55
C ASP A 50 20.91 0.20 -6.18
N TYR A 51 20.53 1.30 -6.83
CA TYR A 51 21.44 2.20 -7.55
C TYR A 51 21.77 3.48 -6.78
N GLU A 52 21.19 3.68 -5.59
CA GLU A 52 21.41 4.85 -4.75
C GLU A 52 22.10 4.48 -3.43
N TRP A 53 22.87 5.41 -2.87
CA TRP A 53 23.48 5.25 -1.55
C TRP A 53 23.22 6.48 -0.66
N PRO A 54 22.49 6.34 0.45
CA PRO A 54 21.83 5.12 0.93
C PRO A 54 20.68 4.67 0.01
N ALA A 55 20.37 3.37 0.00
CA ALA A 55 19.30 2.79 -0.82
C ALA A 55 17.90 3.33 -0.48
N VAL A 56 17.73 3.83 0.76
CA VAL A 56 16.56 4.60 1.20
C VAL A 56 17.07 5.87 1.91
N PRO A 57 16.77 7.08 1.41
CA PRO A 57 17.28 8.33 1.98
C PRO A 57 17.00 8.48 3.49
N GLU A 58 18.01 8.86 4.28
CA GLU A 58 17.84 9.01 5.73
C GLU A 58 16.78 10.05 6.10
N VAL A 59 16.65 11.11 5.29
CA VAL A 59 15.63 12.16 5.48
C VAL A 59 14.23 11.59 5.28
N LEU A 60 14.04 10.68 4.31
CA LEU A 60 12.77 10.00 4.12
C LEU A 60 12.43 9.11 5.33
N GLN A 61 13.40 8.32 5.81
CA GLN A 61 13.21 7.50 7.00
C GLN A 61 12.83 8.35 8.23
N GLY A 62 13.47 9.52 8.38
CA GLY A 62 13.12 10.51 9.39
C GLY A 62 11.68 10.99 9.25
N ARG A 63 11.24 11.33 8.03
CA ARG A 63 9.88 11.79 7.77
C ARG A 63 8.83 10.71 8.07
N LEU A 64 9.07 9.46 7.68
CA LEU A 64 8.18 8.34 7.99
C LEU A 64 8.03 8.16 9.51
N LYS A 65 9.15 8.28 10.25
CA LYS A 65 9.16 8.20 11.72
C LYS A 65 8.39 9.36 12.36
N GLU A 66 8.53 10.58 11.85
CA GLU A 66 7.77 11.75 12.33
C GLU A 66 6.26 11.57 12.13
N LEU A 67 5.85 11.06 10.97
CA LEU A 67 4.45 10.76 10.67
C LEU A 67 3.90 9.67 11.60
N GLN A 68 4.66 8.59 11.82
CA GLN A 68 4.27 7.56 12.79
C GLN A 68 4.16 8.10 14.22
N ALA A 69 5.04 9.03 14.62
CA ALA A 69 5.01 9.63 15.96
C ALA A 69 3.75 10.48 16.21
N ILE A 70 3.11 11.00 15.16
CA ILE A 70 1.83 11.72 15.25
C ILE A 70 0.61 10.83 14.96
N GLY A 71 0.81 9.51 14.85
CA GLY A 71 -0.25 8.52 14.75
C GLY A 71 -0.55 8.01 13.35
N ALA A 72 0.16 8.46 12.31
CA ALA A 72 0.00 7.86 10.97
C ALA A 72 0.51 6.42 10.96
N LYS A 73 -0.09 5.59 10.10
CA LYS A 73 0.34 4.23 9.82
C LYS A 73 1.08 4.17 8.50
N TRP A 74 2.05 3.27 8.40
CA TRP A 74 2.79 3.04 7.18
C TRP A 74 2.79 1.56 6.80
N CYS A 75 2.49 1.30 5.53
CA CYS A 75 2.48 -0.01 4.90
C CYS A 75 3.50 -0.04 3.76
N ILE A 76 4.35 -1.07 3.72
CA ILE A 76 5.07 -1.43 2.49
C ILE A 76 4.18 -2.40 1.71
N ASN A 77 3.92 -2.14 0.43
CA ASN A 77 3.00 -2.91 -0.41
C ASN A 77 3.68 -3.35 -1.71
N THR A 78 4.20 -4.56 -1.72
CA THR A 78 5.20 -5.02 -2.68
C THR A 78 4.86 -6.38 -3.29
N GLY A 79 5.43 -6.65 -4.46
CA GLY A 79 5.42 -7.98 -5.08
C GLY A 79 6.39 -8.97 -4.44
N ARG A 80 7.32 -8.52 -3.58
CA ARG A 80 8.24 -9.42 -2.85
C ARG A 80 7.47 -10.32 -1.91
N ASP A 81 7.94 -11.57 -1.78
CA ASP A 81 7.54 -12.43 -0.65
C ASP A 81 8.10 -11.90 0.67
N TYR A 82 7.57 -12.44 1.77
CA TYR A 82 7.94 -12.02 3.13
C TYR A 82 9.45 -12.11 3.39
N ILE A 83 10.10 -13.20 3.02
CA ILE A 83 11.53 -13.41 3.31
C ILE A 83 12.37 -12.41 2.51
N SER A 84 12.11 -12.30 1.21
CA SER A 84 12.78 -11.35 0.31
C SER A 84 12.62 -9.90 0.77
N LEU A 85 11.43 -9.53 1.26
CA LEU A 85 11.19 -8.19 1.80
C LEU A 85 11.97 -7.95 3.10
N MET A 86 11.94 -8.90 4.04
CA MET A 86 12.70 -8.77 5.30
C MET A 86 14.21 -8.62 5.04
N GLU A 87 14.76 -9.39 4.09
CA GLU A 87 16.16 -9.22 3.66
C GLU A 87 16.39 -7.85 3.01
N GLY A 88 15.49 -7.40 2.14
CA GLY A 88 15.58 -6.08 1.49
C GLY A 88 15.59 -4.94 2.50
N MET A 89 14.69 -4.94 3.48
CA MET A 89 14.65 -3.95 4.55
C MET A 89 15.93 -3.95 5.40
N ALA A 90 16.49 -5.13 5.68
CA ALA A 90 17.74 -5.27 6.42
C ALA A 90 18.94 -4.73 5.62
N ARG A 91 19.05 -5.07 4.33
CA ARG A 91 20.11 -4.58 3.43
C ARG A 91 20.03 -3.07 3.21
N ALA A 92 18.82 -2.51 3.17
CA ALA A 92 18.58 -1.08 3.08
C ALA A 92 18.86 -0.33 4.40
N GLU A 93 19.22 -1.04 5.47
CA GLU A 93 19.51 -0.50 6.80
C GLU A 93 18.38 0.39 7.34
N LEU A 94 17.11 -0.03 7.13
CA LEU A 94 15.95 0.74 7.59
C LEU A 94 15.95 0.92 9.11
N LYS A 95 16.00 2.18 9.56
CA LYS A 95 15.95 2.60 10.96
C LYS A 95 14.52 2.83 11.46
N VAL A 96 13.57 2.91 10.53
CA VAL A 96 12.13 3.01 10.77
C VAL A 96 11.46 1.75 10.24
N GLN A 97 10.49 1.24 10.98
CA GLN A 97 9.80 -0.01 10.65
C GLN A 97 8.35 0.31 10.25
N PRO A 98 7.80 -0.33 9.21
CA PRO A 98 6.39 -0.16 8.86
C PRO A 98 5.47 -0.78 9.91
N ASP A 99 4.21 -0.33 9.93
CA ASP A 99 3.15 -0.91 10.76
C ASP A 99 2.52 -2.14 10.09
N PHE A 100 2.54 -2.18 8.76
CA PHE A 100 1.99 -3.25 7.95
C PHE A 100 2.95 -3.64 6.82
N LEU A 101 2.93 -4.91 6.45
CA LEU A 101 3.51 -5.40 5.20
C LEU A 101 2.39 -5.98 4.34
N VAL A 102 2.40 -5.67 3.06
CA VAL A 102 1.67 -6.40 2.03
C VAL A 102 2.72 -7.05 1.12
N THR A 103 2.75 -8.37 1.10
CA THR A 103 3.69 -9.18 0.31
C THR A 103 2.96 -9.89 -0.81
N VAL A 104 3.69 -10.25 -1.88
CA VAL A 104 3.14 -10.86 -3.11
C VAL A 104 1.86 -10.15 -3.60
N GLU A 105 1.83 -8.82 -3.43
CA GLU A 105 0.75 -7.88 -3.75
C GLU A 105 -0.56 -8.05 -2.98
N ARG A 106 -0.66 -9.00 -2.04
CA ARG A 106 -1.95 -9.37 -1.46
C ARG A 106 -1.93 -9.90 -0.03
N GLU A 107 -0.86 -10.52 0.44
CA GLU A 107 -0.83 -11.09 1.79
C GLU A 107 -0.45 -10.01 2.82
N ILE A 108 -1.21 -9.91 3.91
CA ILE A 108 -1.08 -8.83 4.88
C ILE A 108 -0.43 -9.38 6.16
N TYR A 109 0.52 -8.61 6.70
CA TYR A 109 1.15 -8.84 7.99
C TYR A 109 1.12 -7.57 8.83
N LEU A 110 0.81 -7.71 10.12
CA LEU A 110 0.74 -6.62 11.08
C LEU A 110 1.97 -6.65 11.97
N ARG A 111 2.55 -5.48 12.24
CA ARG A 111 3.64 -5.37 13.19
C ARG A 111 3.14 -5.54 14.62
N GLU A 112 3.64 -6.56 15.32
CA GLU A 112 3.45 -6.77 16.75
C GLU A 112 4.82 -6.76 17.46
N GLY A 113 5.12 -5.66 18.14
CA GLY A 113 6.44 -5.46 18.74
C GLY A 113 7.53 -5.40 17.65
N ASN A 114 8.38 -6.43 17.62
CA ASN A 114 9.49 -6.55 16.67
C ASN A 114 9.23 -7.58 15.56
N GLU A 115 8.05 -8.19 15.55
CA GLU A 115 7.68 -9.25 14.61
C GLU A 115 6.52 -8.79 13.72
N PHE A 116 6.32 -9.50 12.61
CA PHE A 116 5.18 -9.31 11.72
C PHE A 116 4.32 -10.58 11.74
N VAL A 117 3.08 -10.43 12.19
CA VAL A 117 2.11 -11.51 12.37
C VAL A 117 1.13 -11.51 11.19
N PRO A 118 0.85 -12.66 10.55
CA PRO A 118 -0.04 -12.73 9.40
C PRO A 118 -1.48 -12.37 9.79
N HIS A 119 -2.15 -11.58 8.94
CA HIS A 119 -3.60 -11.38 9.00
C HIS A 119 -4.32 -12.63 8.47
N SER A 120 -4.43 -13.64 9.33
CA SER A 120 -4.78 -15.00 8.93
C SER A 120 -6.15 -15.10 8.24
N ASP A 121 -7.15 -14.32 8.68
CA ASP A 121 -8.49 -14.36 8.04
C ASP A 121 -8.44 -13.92 6.58
N TRP A 122 -7.69 -12.85 6.28
CA TRP A 122 -7.51 -12.36 4.91
C TRP A 122 -6.60 -13.27 4.09
N ASN A 123 -5.45 -13.66 4.64
CA ASN A 123 -4.45 -14.45 3.91
C ASN A 123 -5.00 -15.84 3.56
N ASN A 124 -5.72 -16.51 4.48
CA ASN A 124 -6.35 -17.80 4.21
C ASN A 124 -7.46 -17.70 3.16
N LEU A 125 -8.26 -16.62 3.21
CA LEU A 125 -9.28 -16.36 2.18
C LEU A 125 -8.61 -16.19 0.82
N CYS A 126 -7.59 -15.32 0.74
CA CYS A 126 -6.80 -15.09 -0.45
C CYS A 126 -6.23 -16.39 -1.02
N GLU A 127 -5.53 -17.19 -0.21
CA GLU A 127 -4.97 -18.48 -0.63
C GLU A 127 -6.05 -19.42 -1.18
N SER A 128 -7.18 -19.53 -0.49
CA SER A 128 -8.26 -20.44 -0.88
C SER A 128 -8.96 -20.06 -2.20
N GLU A 129 -9.14 -18.76 -2.46
CA GLU A 129 -9.75 -18.25 -3.70
C GLU A 129 -8.76 -18.34 -4.87
N GLN A 130 -7.48 -18.04 -4.62
CA GLN A 130 -6.39 -18.23 -5.58
C GLN A 130 -6.30 -19.69 -6.02
N GLU A 131 -6.23 -20.64 -5.09
CA GLU A 131 -6.10 -22.06 -5.41
C GLU A 131 -7.31 -22.57 -6.22
N GLN A 132 -8.52 -22.11 -5.90
CA GLN A 132 -9.72 -22.47 -6.64
C GLN A 132 -9.66 -22.00 -8.10
N VAL A 133 -9.29 -20.74 -8.36
CA VAL A 133 -9.20 -20.23 -9.73
C VAL A 133 -8.01 -20.85 -10.48
N PHE A 134 -6.88 -21.04 -9.81
CA PHE A 134 -5.70 -21.70 -10.38
C PHE A 134 -5.99 -23.15 -10.76
N GLY A 135 -6.68 -23.91 -9.92
CA GLY A 135 -7.13 -25.27 -10.23
C GLY A 135 -7.95 -25.35 -11.52
N ARG A 136 -8.76 -24.33 -11.82
CA ARG A 136 -9.58 -24.28 -13.04
C ARG A 136 -8.77 -23.90 -14.29
N VAL A 137 -7.84 -22.94 -14.20
CA VAL A 137 -7.06 -22.46 -15.36
C VAL A 137 -5.89 -23.37 -15.72
N ARG A 138 -5.34 -24.12 -14.76
CA ARG A 138 -4.16 -25.00 -14.95
C ARG A 138 -4.20 -25.86 -16.22
N PRO A 139 -5.31 -26.53 -16.59
CA PRO A 139 -5.37 -27.32 -17.82
C PRO A 139 -5.23 -26.51 -19.12
N ALA A 140 -5.53 -25.20 -19.09
CA ALA A 140 -5.46 -24.32 -20.25
C ALA A 140 -4.10 -23.59 -20.38
N LEU A 141 -3.32 -23.49 -19.29
CA LEU A 141 -2.01 -22.83 -19.30
C LEU A 141 -1.01 -23.39 -20.32
N PRO A 142 -0.92 -24.71 -20.60
CA PRO A 142 0.05 -25.23 -21.56
C PRO A 142 0.00 -24.55 -22.93
N GLU A 143 -1.19 -24.19 -23.43
CA GLU A 143 -1.34 -23.49 -24.71
C GLU A 143 -0.67 -22.11 -24.70
N LEU A 144 -0.91 -21.32 -23.64
CA LEU A 144 -0.26 -20.02 -23.47
C LEU A 144 1.26 -20.17 -23.30
N ILE A 145 1.71 -21.15 -22.50
CA ILE A 145 3.12 -21.40 -22.24
C ILE A 145 3.86 -21.79 -23.54
N GLU A 146 3.29 -22.70 -24.33
CA GLU A 146 3.85 -23.11 -25.64
C GLU A 146 3.90 -21.91 -26.59
N TRP A 147 2.84 -21.10 -26.65
CA TRP A 147 2.83 -19.91 -27.49
C TRP A 147 3.95 -18.92 -27.15
N ILE A 148 4.24 -18.74 -25.85
CA ILE A 148 5.33 -17.87 -25.36
C ILE A 148 6.69 -18.46 -25.75
N ARG A 149 6.93 -19.73 -25.43
CA ARG A 149 8.22 -20.41 -25.68
C ARG A 149 8.59 -20.47 -27.15
N ASP A 150 7.60 -20.57 -28.04
CA ASP A 150 7.83 -20.62 -29.48
C ASP A 150 8.22 -19.26 -30.09
N ARG A 151 7.96 -18.14 -29.38
CA ARG A 151 8.04 -16.78 -29.94
C ARG A 151 9.01 -15.86 -29.21
N PHE A 152 9.24 -16.10 -27.92
CA PHE A 152 9.98 -15.20 -27.06
C PHE A 152 11.07 -15.95 -26.30
N ASP A 153 12.15 -15.23 -26.00
CA ASP A 153 13.15 -15.66 -25.03
C ASP A 153 12.64 -15.27 -23.64
N ALA A 154 11.78 -16.10 -23.06
CA ALA A 154 11.17 -15.83 -21.77
C ALA A 154 11.16 -17.07 -20.88
N GLU A 155 11.43 -16.87 -19.60
CA GLU A 155 11.31 -17.91 -18.59
C GLU A 155 9.86 -17.97 -18.09
N VAL A 156 9.25 -19.15 -18.19
CA VAL A 156 7.92 -19.42 -17.65
C VAL A 156 8.01 -20.56 -16.65
N TYR A 157 7.60 -20.29 -15.42
CA TYR A 157 7.73 -21.21 -14.28
C TYR A 157 6.52 -21.13 -13.35
N GLU A 158 6.46 -22.04 -12.39
CA GLU A 158 5.48 -22.07 -11.31
C GLU A 158 6.21 -21.86 -9.98
N ASP A 159 5.61 -21.11 -9.06
CA ASP A 159 6.08 -20.96 -7.68
C ASP A 159 4.95 -21.25 -6.68
N ALA A 160 5.21 -21.04 -5.39
CA ALA A 160 4.23 -21.28 -4.34
C ALA A 160 3.00 -20.35 -4.40
N PHE A 161 3.07 -19.27 -5.17
CA PHE A 161 2.09 -18.19 -5.21
C PHE A 161 1.31 -18.12 -6.52
N SER A 162 1.78 -18.78 -7.59
CA SER A 162 1.13 -18.78 -8.89
C SER A 162 1.52 -20.00 -9.75
N PRO A 163 0.57 -20.61 -10.47
CA PRO A 163 0.84 -21.65 -11.47
C PRO A 163 1.54 -21.12 -12.73
N PHE A 164 1.64 -19.80 -12.86
CA PHE A 164 2.23 -19.13 -14.00
C PHE A 164 2.95 -17.86 -13.53
N CYS A 165 4.27 -17.87 -13.65
CA CYS A 165 5.16 -16.73 -13.49
C CYS A 165 5.98 -16.57 -14.77
N LEU A 166 6.30 -15.33 -15.11
CA LEU A 166 7.01 -14.94 -16.31
C LEU A 166 8.18 -14.04 -15.96
N ILE A 167 9.33 -14.29 -16.60
CA ILE A 167 10.42 -13.33 -16.75
C ILE A 167 10.67 -13.19 -18.25
N ALA A 168 10.26 -12.07 -18.83
CA ALA A 168 10.55 -11.74 -20.22
C ALA A 168 12.00 -11.25 -20.36
N LYS A 169 12.57 -11.39 -21.56
CA LYS A 169 13.91 -10.84 -21.87
C LYS A 169 13.97 -9.32 -21.76
N ASP A 170 12.93 -8.64 -22.21
CA ASP A 170 12.81 -7.18 -22.19
C ASP A 170 11.34 -6.73 -22.17
N ASN A 171 11.13 -5.42 -22.06
CA ASN A 171 9.79 -4.85 -21.97
C ASN A 171 8.99 -4.97 -23.28
N GLU A 172 9.64 -5.02 -24.44
CA GLU A 172 8.96 -5.18 -25.73
C GLU A 172 8.34 -6.58 -25.83
N ASP A 173 9.10 -7.61 -25.47
CA ASP A 173 8.60 -8.99 -25.37
C ASP A 173 7.50 -9.08 -24.30
N CYS A 174 7.68 -8.44 -23.13
CA CYS A 174 6.67 -8.45 -22.07
C CYS A 174 5.36 -7.76 -22.48
N ASP A 175 5.42 -6.66 -23.22
CA ASP A 175 4.25 -5.97 -23.79
C ASP A 175 3.46 -6.90 -24.72
N ALA A 176 4.16 -7.61 -25.62
CA ALA A 176 3.54 -8.55 -26.55
C ALA A 176 2.93 -9.76 -25.85
N ILE A 177 3.62 -10.30 -24.84
CA ILE A 177 3.10 -11.42 -24.02
C ILE A 177 1.89 -10.96 -23.20
N HIS A 178 1.92 -9.77 -22.60
CA HIS A 178 0.80 -9.22 -21.83
C HIS A 178 -0.46 -9.11 -22.72
N ALA A 179 -0.33 -8.60 -23.95
CA ALA A 179 -1.47 -8.51 -24.87
C ALA A 179 -2.07 -9.88 -25.23
N GLN A 180 -1.23 -10.92 -25.36
CA GLN A 180 -1.72 -12.28 -25.57
C GLN A 180 -2.33 -12.88 -24.31
N ALA A 181 -1.76 -12.60 -23.14
CA ALA A 181 -2.31 -13.01 -21.85
C ALA A 181 -3.69 -12.39 -21.64
N ASP A 182 -3.89 -11.10 -21.95
CA ASP A 182 -5.21 -10.44 -21.89
C ASP A 182 -6.24 -11.17 -22.78
N ALA A 183 -5.85 -11.57 -23.99
CA ALA A 183 -6.74 -12.32 -24.87
C ALA A 183 -7.09 -13.70 -24.28
N PHE A 184 -6.10 -14.40 -23.73
CA PHE A 184 -6.31 -15.69 -23.05
C PHE A 184 -7.22 -15.53 -21.82
N LEU A 185 -6.99 -14.50 -21.00
CA LEU A 185 -7.72 -14.22 -19.76
C LEU A 185 -9.14 -13.70 -19.98
N SER A 186 -9.54 -13.39 -21.22
CA SER A 186 -10.93 -13.01 -21.52
C SER A 186 -11.95 -14.10 -21.16
N ASP A 187 -11.54 -15.37 -21.14
CA ASP A 187 -12.34 -16.51 -20.68
C ASP A 187 -12.24 -16.74 -19.15
N TRP A 188 -11.38 -16.00 -18.46
CA TRP A 188 -11.04 -16.15 -17.04
C TRP A 188 -11.19 -14.83 -16.27
N PRO A 189 -12.43 -14.32 -16.08
CA PRO A 189 -12.67 -12.99 -15.51
C PRO A 189 -12.19 -12.83 -14.06
N ASP A 190 -11.91 -13.94 -13.37
CA ASP A 190 -11.41 -13.96 -12.00
C ASP A 190 -9.87 -13.89 -11.95
N LEU A 191 -9.17 -13.88 -13.09
CA LEU A 191 -7.71 -13.81 -13.17
C LEU A 191 -7.23 -12.51 -13.81
N ASP A 192 -6.07 -12.07 -13.33
CA ASP A 192 -5.33 -10.91 -13.85
C ASP A 192 -3.89 -11.31 -14.18
N PHE A 193 -3.31 -10.60 -15.13
CA PHE A 193 -1.90 -10.71 -15.49
C PHE A 193 -1.12 -9.58 -14.81
N VAL A 194 -0.75 -9.82 -13.55
CA VAL A 194 -0.10 -8.81 -12.71
C VAL A 194 1.35 -8.64 -13.15
N ARG A 195 1.65 -7.49 -13.76
CA ARG A 195 2.96 -7.17 -14.33
C ARG A 195 3.73 -6.14 -13.50
N ASN A 196 5.01 -6.43 -13.30
CA ASN A 196 6.01 -5.52 -12.77
C ASN A 196 7.28 -5.58 -13.63
N ASP A 197 7.50 -4.54 -14.44
CA ASP A 197 8.59 -4.49 -15.43
C ASP A 197 8.56 -5.71 -16.38
N ILE A 198 9.65 -6.48 -16.47
CA ILE A 198 9.74 -7.72 -17.26
C ILE A 198 9.15 -8.95 -16.55
N TYR A 199 8.75 -8.81 -15.28
CA TYR A 199 8.15 -9.87 -14.49
C TYR A 199 6.63 -9.82 -14.59
N ALA A 200 5.99 -10.99 -14.63
CA ALA A 200 4.55 -11.07 -14.45
C ALA A 200 4.13 -12.37 -13.77
N ARG A 201 2.91 -12.39 -13.24
CA ARG A 201 2.28 -13.58 -12.67
C ARG A 201 0.77 -13.54 -12.86
N LEU A 202 0.16 -14.72 -12.85
CA LEU A 202 -1.28 -14.81 -12.68
C LEU A 202 -1.65 -14.58 -11.20
N SER A 203 -2.74 -13.84 -11.00
CA SER A 203 -3.33 -13.63 -9.68
C SER A 203 -4.84 -13.48 -9.81
N HIS A 204 -5.57 -13.84 -8.77
CA HIS A 204 -6.99 -13.60 -8.68
C HIS A 204 -7.29 -12.09 -8.62
N THR A 205 -8.22 -11.60 -9.44
CA THR A 205 -8.53 -10.15 -9.62
C THR A 205 -8.95 -9.45 -8.32
N ALA A 206 -9.65 -10.16 -7.43
CA ALA A 206 -10.04 -9.67 -6.11
C ALA A 206 -8.85 -9.36 -5.17
N PHE A 207 -7.65 -9.90 -5.43
CA PHE A 207 -6.47 -9.78 -4.56
C PHE A 207 -5.32 -9.08 -5.29
N ASN A 208 -5.15 -7.80 -5.00
CA ASN A 208 -4.14 -6.92 -5.58
C ASN A 208 -3.73 -5.85 -4.56
N LYS A 209 -2.73 -5.03 -4.90
CA LYS A 209 -2.22 -3.98 -4.01
C LYS A 209 -3.31 -3.02 -3.53
N GLY A 210 -4.33 -2.75 -4.35
CA GLY A 210 -5.46 -1.89 -4.02
C GLY A 210 -6.40 -2.53 -3.01
N SER A 211 -6.85 -3.76 -3.23
CA SER A 211 -7.74 -4.44 -2.28
C SER A 211 -7.04 -4.73 -0.95
N ALA A 212 -5.75 -5.07 -0.98
CA ALA A 212 -4.93 -5.19 0.22
C ALA A 212 -4.79 -3.85 0.97
N LEU A 213 -4.56 -2.73 0.26
CA LEU A 213 -4.59 -1.40 0.87
C LEU A 213 -5.96 -1.07 1.48
N GLY A 214 -7.05 -1.45 0.80
CA GLY A 214 -8.39 -1.32 1.34
C GLY A 214 -8.57 -2.04 2.67
N GLU A 215 -8.05 -3.25 2.80
CA GLU A 215 -8.09 -4.02 4.05
C GLU A 215 -7.19 -3.40 5.13
N VAL A 216 -5.98 -2.95 4.79
CA VAL A 216 -5.10 -2.22 5.72
C VAL A 216 -5.76 -0.93 6.21
N ALA A 217 -6.46 -0.19 5.34
CA ALA A 217 -7.22 1.00 5.70
C ALA A 217 -8.36 0.67 6.66
N ARG A 218 -9.09 -0.44 6.41
CA ARG A 218 -10.14 -0.93 7.30
C ARG A 218 -9.60 -1.28 8.68
N LEU A 219 -8.49 -2.01 8.75
CA LEU A 219 -7.80 -2.36 10.01
C LEU A 219 -7.32 -1.11 10.76
N SER A 220 -6.91 -0.09 10.03
CA SER A 220 -6.44 1.20 10.58
C SER A 220 -7.58 2.16 10.93
N GLY A 221 -8.83 1.87 10.56
CA GLY A 221 -9.99 2.73 10.82
C GLY A 221 -9.99 4.03 10.00
N VAL A 222 -9.32 4.05 8.85
CA VAL A 222 -9.16 5.23 7.98
C VAL A 222 -9.84 5.02 6.62
N ASN A 223 -9.90 6.08 5.81
CA ASN A 223 -10.45 6.03 4.46
C ASN A 223 -9.51 6.72 3.45
N SER A 224 -9.87 6.68 2.17
CA SER A 224 -9.02 7.19 1.10
C SER A 224 -8.68 8.68 1.22
N SER A 225 -9.53 9.51 1.81
CA SER A 225 -9.30 10.98 1.92
C SER A 225 -8.06 11.37 2.73
N VAL A 226 -7.60 10.47 3.62
CA VAL A 226 -6.43 10.64 4.50
C VAL A 226 -5.33 9.61 4.21
N THR A 227 -5.44 8.92 3.08
CA THR A 227 -4.51 7.86 2.66
C THR A 227 -3.67 8.33 1.49
N LEU A 228 -2.35 8.12 1.59
CA LEU A 228 -1.38 8.30 0.53
C LEU A 228 -0.95 6.95 -0.01
N ALA A 229 -0.92 6.82 -1.34
CA ALA A 229 -0.37 5.65 -2.03
C ALA A 229 0.74 6.09 -2.99
N ALA A 230 1.85 5.34 -3.03
CA ALA A 230 2.97 5.61 -3.90
C ALA A 230 3.47 4.34 -4.58
N GLY A 231 3.70 4.40 -5.89
CA GLY A 231 4.19 3.29 -6.70
C GLY A 231 4.70 3.77 -8.06
N ASP A 232 5.44 2.92 -8.75
CA ASP A 232 6.16 3.26 -9.99
C ASP A 232 5.86 2.31 -11.17
N HIS A 233 5.24 1.15 -10.92
CA HIS A 233 4.95 0.12 -11.92
C HIS A 233 3.47 -0.24 -12.07
N LEU A 234 3.16 -1.08 -13.06
CA LEU A 234 1.79 -1.38 -13.48
C LEU A 234 0.97 -2.08 -12.38
N ASN A 235 1.61 -2.93 -11.57
CA ASN A 235 1.01 -3.58 -10.40
C ASN A 235 0.63 -2.60 -9.28
N ASP A 236 1.07 -1.34 -9.33
CA ASP A 236 0.70 -0.30 -8.37
C ASP A 236 -0.59 0.42 -8.74
N LEU A 237 -1.00 0.37 -10.01
CA LEU A 237 -2.23 1.03 -10.49
C LEU A 237 -3.45 0.75 -9.61
N PRO A 238 -3.69 -0.49 -9.11
CA PRO A 238 -4.80 -0.76 -8.21
C PRO A 238 -4.76 0.02 -6.89
N MET A 239 -3.59 0.22 -6.26
CA MET A 239 -3.51 1.02 -5.02
C MET A 239 -3.47 2.53 -5.28
N LEU A 240 -3.11 2.94 -6.50
CA LEU A 240 -3.15 4.33 -6.97
C LEU A 240 -4.55 4.73 -7.48
N ASP A 241 -5.57 3.90 -7.26
CA ASP A 241 -6.96 4.24 -7.55
C ASP A 241 -7.53 5.16 -6.44
N PRO A 242 -8.23 6.27 -6.80
CA PRO A 242 -8.84 7.19 -5.83
C PRO A 242 -9.79 6.54 -4.81
N ARG A 243 -10.32 5.34 -5.13
CA ARG A 243 -11.11 4.54 -4.19
C ARG A 243 -10.31 4.18 -2.93
N TYR A 244 -9.01 3.96 -3.05
CA TYR A 244 -8.14 3.55 -1.94
C TYR A 244 -7.28 4.68 -1.39
N ALA A 245 -6.84 5.62 -2.23
CA ALA A 245 -6.01 6.74 -1.79
C ALA A 245 -6.33 8.03 -2.54
N LYS A 246 -6.59 9.11 -1.81
CA LYS A 246 -6.74 10.46 -2.39
C LYS A 246 -5.39 11.03 -2.80
N TRP A 247 -4.35 10.76 -2.02
CA TRP A 247 -3.02 11.33 -2.22
C TRP A 247 -2.16 10.32 -2.97
N THR A 248 -2.25 10.30 -4.30
CA THR A 248 -1.47 9.37 -5.12
C THR A 248 -0.18 10.03 -5.57
N VAL A 249 0.93 9.31 -5.43
CA VAL A 249 2.28 9.78 -5.74
C VAL A 249 2.96 8.78 -6.68
N THR A 250 3.76 9.26 -7.62
CA THR A 250 4.68 8.42 -8.37
C THR A 250 6.00 9.14 -8.66
N GLN A 251 7.06 8.36 -8.89
CA GLN A 251 8.43 8.81 -9.01
C GLN A 251 8.81 9.15 -10.46
N HIS A 252 9.94 9.83 -10.65
CA HIS A 252 10.45 10.12 -11.99
C HIS A 252 10.76 8.84 -12.81
N ASN A 253 11.23 7.77 -12.16
CA ASN A 253 11.54 6.50 -12.80
C ASN A 253 10.30 5.64 -13.12
N ALA A 254 9.10 6.07 -12.70
CA ALA A 254 7.89 5.31 -12.97
C ALA A 254 7.59 5.17 -14.46
N VAL A 255 6.90 4.09 -14.82
CA VAL A 255 6.45 3.88 -16.20
C VAL A 255 5.41 4.93 -16.59
N GLU A 256 5.39 5.35 -17.85
CA GLU A 256 4.56 6.46 -18.31
C GLU A 256 3.06 6.25 -18.06
N LYS A 257 2.59 5.00 -18.11
CA LYS A 257 1.19 4.65 -17.80
C LYS A 257 0.83 5.00 -16.35
N VAL A 258 1.74 4.79 -15.40
CA VAL A 258 1.54 5.12 -13.98
C VAL A 258 1.57 6.64 -13.79
N LYS A 259 2.54 7.35 -14.39
CA LYS A 259 2.59 8.82 -14.37
C LYS A 259 1.31 9.45 -14.93
N ALA A 260 0.83 8.95 -16.06
CA ALA A 260 -0.39 9.42 -16.68
C ALA A 260 -1.61 9.18 -15.79
N HIS A 261 -1.71 8.02 -15.15
CA HIS A 261 -2.78 7.68 -14.21
C HIS A 261 -2.77 8.56 -12.96
N VAL A 262 -1.61 8.76 -12.33
CA VAL A 262 -1.48 9.64 -11.15
C VAL A 262 -1.87 11.07 -11.52
N LYS A 263 -1.38 11.57 -12.65
CA LYS A 263 -1.69 12.93 -13.12
C LYS A 263 -3.17 13.12 -13.46
N SER A 264 -3.82 12.14 -14.09
CA SER A 264 -5.25 12.24 -14.46
C SER A 264 -6.18 12.28 -13.26
N HIS A 265 -5.74 11.75 -12.11
CA HIS A 265 -6.46 11.77 -10.84
C HIS A 265 -6.03 12.93 -9.91
N GLY A 266 -5.22 13.87 -10.41
CA GLY A 266 -4.77 15.03 -9.63
C GLY A 266 -3.70 14.72 -8.58
N GLY A 267 -3.04 13.57 -8.71
CA GLY A 267 -1.90 13.18 -7.89
C GLY A 267 -0.59 13.86 -8.29
N PHE A 268 0.47 13.53 -7.58
CA PHE A 268 1.78 14.14 -7.72
C PHE A 268 2.78 13.24 -8.46
N VAL A 269 3.37 13.78 -9.52
CA VAL A 269 4.46 13.13 -10.25
C VAL A 269 5.76 13.86 -9.92
N SER A 270 6.60 13.21 -9.12
CA SER A 270 7.90 13.73 -8.69
C SER A 270 8.87 13.89 -9.87
N GLN A 271 9.78 14.87 -9.77
CA GLN A 271 10.93 15.00 -10.67
C GLN A 271 12.14 14.19 -10.19
N GLN A 272 12.11 13.72 -8.95
CA GLN A 272 13.12 12.84 -8.36
C GLN A 272 12.72 11.36 -8.45
N PRO A 273 13.70 10.44 -8.59
CA PRO A 273 13.46 9.01 -8.58
C PRO A 273 13.26 8.46 -7.15
N CYS A 274 12.72 7.24 -7.06
CA CYS A 274 12.72 6.39 -5.88
C CYS A 274 12.39 7.15 -4.57
N GLY A 275 13.15 6.89 -3.50
CA GLY A 275 12.90 7.44 -2.17
C GLY A 275 12.95 8.97 -2.12
N ALA A 276 13.78 9.62 -2.95
CA ALA A 276 13.79 11.08 -3.04
C ALA A 276 12.46 11.61 -3.59
N GLY A 277 11.89 10.95 -4.60
CA GLY A 277 10.58 11.30 -5.14
C GLY A 277 9.41 10.98 -4.22
N LEU A 278 9.50 9.89 -3.46
CA LEU A 278 8.53 9.59 -2.41
C LEU A 278 8.51 10.70 -1.33
N LEU A 279 9.68 11.19 -0.91
CA LEU A 279 9.78 12.30 0.04
C LEU A 279 9.11 13.58 -0.51
N GLU A 280 9.38 13.96 -1.76
CA GLU A 280 8.72 15.12 -2.39
C GLU A 280 7.19 14.96 -2.41
N GLY A 281 6.69 13.77 -2.74
CA GLY A 281 5.25 13.50 -2.76
C GLY A 281 4.59 13.54 -1.37
N ILE A 282 5.27 13.04 -0.34
CA ILE A 282 4.81 13.16 1.06
C ILE A 282 4.72 14.64 1.45
N ASP A 283 5.76 15.43 1.14
CA ASP A 283 5.81 16.85 1.47
C ASP A 283 4.72 17.65 0.74
N TRP A 284 4.49 17.34 -0.53
CA TRP A 284 3.39 17.89 -1.31
C TRP A 284 2.04 17.64 -0.64
N ALA A 285 1.70 16.37 -0.35
CA ALA A 285 0.41 16.02 0.24
C ALA A 285 0.20 16.70 1.61
N MET A 286 1.26 16.77 2.43
CA MET A 286 1.21 17.47 3.71
C MET A 286 0.99 18.98 3.55
N ASN A 287 1.56 19.61 2.53
CA ASN A 287 1.39 21.04 2.27
C ASN A 287 -0.01 21.38 1.73
N GLU A 288 -0.57 20.53 0.87
CA GLU A 288 -1.95 20.66 0.38
C GLU A 288 -2.97 20.55 1.54
N LEU A 289 -2.77 19.57 2.44
CA LEU A 289 -3.59 19.42 3.64
C LEU A 289 -3.52 20.64 4.56
N LYS A 290 -2.35 21.25 4.73
CA LYS A 290 -2.19 22.49 5.53
C LYS A 290 -2.87 23.68 4.86
N SER A 291 -2.76 23.80 3.53
CA SER A 291 -3.34 24.91 2.78
C SER A 291 -4.86 24.89 2.81
N ALA A 292 -5.47 23.70 2.67
CA ALA A 292 -6.91 23.51 2.82
C ALA A 292 -7.44 24.00 4.19
N ARG A 293 -6.66 23.79 5.27
CA ARG A 293 -7.02 24.27 6.62
C ARG A 293 -6.97 25.79 6.78
N SER A 294 -6.13 26.50 6.00
CA SER A 294 -5.97 27.95 6.14
C SER A 294 -7.11 28.76 5.49
N LEU A 295 -7.98 28.07 4.74
CA LEU A 295 -9.12 28.65 4.01
C LEU A 295 -10.46 28.41 4.72
N ASP A 296 -10.50 27.56 5.76
CA ASP A 296 -11.65 27.27 6.63
C ASP A 296 -11.56 28.07 7.94
#